data_AF-A0A914F9W8-F1
#
_entry.id   AF-A0A914F9W8-F1
#
_cell.length_a   1.000
_cell.length_b   1.000
_cell.length_c   1.000
_cell.angle_alpha   90.00
_cell.angle_beta   90.00
_cell.angle_gamma   90.00
#
_symmetry.space_group_name_H-M   'P 1'
#
loop_
_entity.id
_entity.type
_entity.pdbx_description
1 polymer ?
#
loop_
_entity_poly.entity_id
_entity_poly.type
_entity_poly.pdbx_seq_one_letter_code
_entity_poly.pdbx_strand_id
1 'polypeptide(L)'
;MFKFIFFTFLIFTFVPLTNAQQSCSSDQQNAIKTCYLQYLKIFGFNVIPIFNQYEAAVDKYYVHGWNGALYVCNAGNQLISCIGAANDGCVTVDVFRNISGLNDINSKQYVADYRETQYRCSGNGFTGNFF
;
A
#
# COMPACT_ATOMS: atom_id res chain seq x y z
N MET A 1 33.12 -46.77 41.31
CA MET A 1 32.90 -46.24 39.94
C MET A 1 31.78 -45.21 40.00
N PHE A 2 32.11 -43.92 40.09
CA PHE A 2 31.13 -42.82 40.07
C PHE A 2 31.26 -42.08 38.74
N LYS A 3 30.23 -42.14 37.89
CA LYS A 3 30.16 -41.40 36.63
C LYS A 3 29.68 -39.97 36.92
N PHE A 4 30.55 -38.99 36.73
CA PHE A 4 30.21 -37.58 36.69
C PHE A 4 29.47 -37.28 35.38
N ILE A 5 28.19 -36.93 35.45
CA ILE A 5 27.42 -36.42 34.31
C ILE A 5 27.60 -34.90 34.29
N PHE A 6 28.36 -34.41 33.31
CA PHE A 6 28.48 -32.99 33.02
C PHE A 6 27.15 -32.48 32.45
N PHE A 7 26.44 -31.66 33.22
CA PHE A 7 25.25 -30.95 32.79
C PHE A 7 25.69 -29.68 32.05
N THR A 8 25.78 -29.74 30.72
CA THR A 8 26.03 -28.55 29.88
C THR A 8 24.77 -27.69 29.86
N PHE A 9 24.74 -26.65 30.69
CA PHE A 9 23.73 -25.60 30.63
C PHE A 9 23.92 -24.78 29.34
N LEU A 10 23.10 -25.08 28.34
CA LEU A 10 22.98 -24.31 27.11
C LEU A 10 22.19 -23.03 27.43
N ILE A 11 22.92 -21.93 27.65
CA ILE A 11 22.33 -20.61 27.88
C ILE A 11 21.76 -20.13 26.54
N PHE A 12 20.46 -20.34 26.32
CA PHE A 12 19.71 -19.67 25.27
C PHE A 12 19.59 -18.19 25.64
N THR A 13 20.49 -17.36 25.11
CA THR A 13 20.31 -15.91 25.12
C THR A 13 19.11 -15.58 24.23
N PHE A 14 17.95 -15.39 24.85
CA PHE A 14 16.79 -14.79 24.22
C PHE A 14 17.18 -13.37 23.79
N VAL A 15 17.47 -13.19 22.50
CA VAL A 15 17.53 -11.87 21.88
C VAL A 15 16.07 -11.44 21.72
N PRO A 16 15.58 -10.39 22.41
CA PRO A 16 14.28 -9.85 22.09
C PRO A 16 14.36 -9.32 20.66
N LEU A 17 13.62 -9.96 19.75
CA LEU A 17 13.26 -9.41 18.45
C LEU A 17 12.51 -8.10 18.73
N THR A 18 13.26 -7.00 18.80
CA THR A 18 12.67 -5.68 18.72
C THR A 18 12.08 -5.61 17.32
N ASN A 19 10.75 -5.67 17.23
CA ASN A 19 10.04 -5.25 16.04
C ASN A 19 10.35 -3.78 15.88
N ALA A 20 11.43 -3.46 15.15
CA ALA A 20 11.66 -2.12 14.67
C ALA A 20 10.47 -1.81 13.77
N GLN A 21 9.47 -1.16 14.34
CA GLN A 21 8.36 -0.60 13.58
C GLN A 21 9.01 0.35 12.58
N GLN A 22 9.10 -0.09 11.33
CA GLN A 22 9.82 0.63 10.28
C GLN A 22 9.16 2.00 10.12
N SER A 23 9.73 3.01 10.76
CA SER A 23 9.23 4.36 10.71
C SER A 23 9.67 4.97 9.39
N CYS A 24 8.69 5.30 8.55
CA CYS A 24 8.95 5.91 7.26
C CYS A 24 9.37 7.35 7.44
N SER A 25 10.47 7.74 6.79
CA SER A 25 10.99 9.10 6.88
C SER A 25 10.01 10.12 6.30
N SER A 26 10.16 11.40 6.68
CA SER A 26 9.37 12.50 6.09
C SER A 26 9.45 12.54 4.57
N ASP A 27 10.61 12.19 4.01
CA ASP A 27 10.84 12.23 2.57
C ASP A 27 10.08 11.12 1.86
N GLN A 28 10.03 9.91 2.45
CA GLN A 28 9.21 8.81 1.95
C GLN A 28 7.72 9.15 2.01
N GLN A 29 7.28 9.76 3.12
CA GLN A 29 5.89 10.21 3.26
C GLN A 29 5.53 11.28 2.21
N ASN A 30 6.41 12.25 1.97
CA ASN A 30 6.22 13.28 0.94
C ASN A 30 6.22 12.69 -0.48
N ALA A 31 7.07 11.70 -0.75
CA ALA A 31 7.08 10.99 -2.02
C ALA A 31 5.75 10.26 -2.25
N ILE A 32 5.27 9.49 -1.26
CA ILE A 32 3.96 8.81 -1.33
C ILE A 32 2.84 9.82 -1.56
N LYS A 33 2.82 10.92 -0.81
CA LYS A 33 1.81 11.98 -0.99
C LYS A 33 1.80 12.53 -2.42
N THR A 34 2.98 12.81 -2.96
CA THR A 34 3.12 13.34 -4.32
C THR A 34 2.58 12.35 -5.35
N CYS A 35 2.91 11.06 -5.21
CA CYS A 35 2.41 10.02 -6.09
C CYS A 35 0.88 9.89 -6.04
N TYR A 36 0.28 9.90 -4.86
CA TYR A 36 -1.18 9.88 -4.73
C TYR A 36 -1.83 11.12 -5.33
N LEU A 37 -1.26 12.31 -5.15
CA LEU A 37 -1.80 13.52 -5.78
C LEU A 37 -1.69 13.49 -7.31
N GLN A 38 -0.62 12.93 -7.86
CA GLN A 38 -0.50 12.73 -9.31
C GLN A 38 -1.53 11.74 -9.83
N TYR A 39 -1.71 10.61 -9.13
CA TYR A 39 -2.74 9.61 -9.44
C TYR A 39 -4.16 10.21 -9.37
N LEU A 40 -4.48 10.92 -8.29
CA LEU A 40 -5.81 11.47 -8.06
C LEU A 40 -6.17 12.61 -9.04
N LYS A 41 -5.17 13.31 -9.60
CA LYS A 41 -5.39 14.28 -10.68
C LYS A 41 -6.00 13.66 -11.93
N ILE A 42 -5.73 12.38 -12.21
CA ILE A 42 -6.34 11.64 -13.33
C ILE A 42 -7.87 11.58 -13.18
N PHE A 43 -8.35 11.57 -11.93
CA PHE A 43 -9.77 11.57 -11.59
C PHE A 43 -10.31 12.96 -11.23
N GLY A 44 -9.52 14.02 -11.45
CA GLY A 44 -9.94 15.41 -11.30
C GLY A 44 -9.74 16.01 -9.90
N PHE A 45 -8.97 15.37 -9.02
CA PHE A 45 -8.71 15.90 -7.68
C PHE A 45 -7.33 16.57 -7.57
N ASN A 46 -7.28 17.72 -6.89
CA ASN A 46 -6.03 18.43 -6.57
C ASN A 46 -5.57 18.21 -5.11
N VAL A 47 -6.39 17.54 -4.32
CA VAL A 47 -6.13 17.15 -2.92
C VAL A 47 -6.55 15.70 -2.75
N ILE A 48 -6.17 15.06 -1.64
CA ILE A 48 -6.66 13.70 -1.33
C ILE A 48 -8.09 13.84 -0.79
N PRO A 49 -9.14 13.45 -1.55
CA PRO A 49 -10.52 13.59 -1.08
C PRO A 49 -10.85 12.49 -0.08
N ILE A 50 -11.99 12.58 0.60
CA ILE A 50 -12.54 11.42 1.32
C ILE A 50 -12.80 10.28 0.33
N PHE A 51 -12.65 9.04 0.80
CA PHE A 51 -12.61 7.86 -0.05
C PHE A 51 -13.89 7.71 -0.90
N ASN A 52 -15.08 7.91 -0.33
CA ASN A 52 -16.33 7.80 -1.09
C ASN A 52 -16.42 8.79 -2.26
N GLN A 53 -15.78 9.97 -2.18
CA GLN A 53 -15.75 10.92 -3.29
C GLN A 53 -14.82 10.41 -4.40
N TYR A 54 -13.67 9.86 -4.02
CA TYR A 54 -12.74 9.21 -4.95
C TYR A 54 -13.39 7.99 -5.61
N GLU A 55 -13.98 7.09 -4.84
CA GLU A 55 -14.67 5.88 -5.32
C GLU A 55 -15.75 6.25 -6.35
N ALA A 56 -16.63 7.22 -6.03
CA ALA A 56 -17.64 7.69 -6.97
C ALA A 56 -17.07 8.32 -8.25
N ALA A 57 -15.84 8.85 -8.22
CA ALA A 57 -15.17 9.36 -9.41
C ALA A 57 -14.54 8.24 -10.24
N VAL A 58 -13.97 7.22 -9.60
CA VAL A 58 -13.42 6.02 -10.25
C VAL A 58 -14.52 5.16 -10.87
N ASP A 59 -15.66 4.99 -10.19
CA ASP A 59 -16.79 4.20 -10.67
C ASP A 59 -17.34 4.68 -12.02
N LYS A 60 -17.26 5.99 -12.29
CA LYS A 60 -17.62 6.56 -13.59
C LYS A 60 -16.77 6.04 -14.74
N TYR A 61 -15.59 5.49 -14.48
CA TYR A 61 -14.80 4.84 -15.49
C TYR A 61 -15.24 3.39 -15.68
N TYR A 62 -15.55 2.66 -14.60
CA TYR A 62 -16.00 1.27 -14.68
C TYR A 62 -17.31 1.07 -15.46
N VAL A 63 -18.19 2.08 -15.54
CA VAL A 63 -19.39 2.00 -16.40
C VAL A 63 -19.07 1.82 -17.89
N HIS A 64 -17.83 2.12 -18.32
CA HIS A 64 -17.34 1.87 -19.67
C HIS A 64 -16.80 0.43 -19.86
N GLY A 65 -17.08 -0.47 -18.93
CA GLY A 65 -16.71 -1.89 -19.01
C GLY A 65 -15.20 -2.09 -19.04
N TRP A 66 -14.72 -2.98 -19.92
CA TRP A 66 -13.32 -3.37 -20.00
C TRP A 66 -12.36 -2.20 -20.23
N ASN A 67 -12.71 -1.26 -21.12
CA ASN A 67 -11.87 -0.10 -21.41
C ASN A 67 -11.74 0.83 -20.19
N GLY A 68 -12.82 0.98 -19.42
CA GLY A 68 -12.82 1.71 -18.17
C GLY A 68 -11.93 1.05 -17.12
N ALA A 69 -12.06 -0.26 -16.96
CA ALA A 69 -11.24 -1.04 -16.04
C ALA A 69 -9.75 -0.98 -16.40
N LEU A 70 -9.40 -1.09 -17.69
CA LEU A 70 -8.02 -0.91 -18.16
C LEU A 70 -7.50 0.50 -17.89
N TYR A 71 -8.32 1.54 -18.06
CA TYR A 71 -7.93 2.92 -17.76
C TYR A 71 -7.61 3.10 -16.27
N VAL A 72 -8.49 2.62 -15.39
CA VAL A 72 -8.27 2.66 -13.93
C VAL A 72 -7.01 1.87 -13.57
N CYS A 73 -6.80 0.69 -14.16
CA CYS A 73 -5.59 -0.08 -13.91
C CYS A 73 -4.31 0.59 -14.42
N ASN A 74 -4.35 1.28 -15.56
CA ASN A 74 -3.20 2.02 -16.05
C ASN A 74 -2.84 3.17 -15.09
N ALA A 75 -3.84 3.90 -14.60
CA ALA A 75 -3.64 4.92 -13.56
C ALA A 75 -3.06 4.30 -12.26
N GLY A 76 -3.60 3.15 -11.84
CA GLY A 76 -3.10 2.40 -10.68
C GLY A 76 -1.65 1.94 -10.84
N ASN A 77 -1.27 1.44 -12.01
CA ASN A 77 0.10 1.04 -12.32
C ASN A 77 1.06 2.25 -12.31
N GLN A 78 0.61 3.44 -12.72
CA GLN A 78 1.38 4.67 -12.58
C GLN A 78 1.60 5.04 -11.10
N LEU A 79 0.57 4.90 -10.26
CA LEU A 79 0.70 5.09 -8.81
C LEU A 79 1.73 4.13 -8.20
N ILE A 80 1.60 2.84 -8.49
CA ILE A 80 2.51 1.80 -7.99
C ILE A 80 3.95 2.06 -8.44
N SER A 81 4.13 2.40 -9.72
CA SER A 81 5.45 2.73 -10.26
C SER A 81 6.04 3.99 -9.64
N CYS A 82 5.23 5.01 -9.35
CA CYS A 82 5.68 6.24 -8.70
C CYS A 82 6.11 5.98 -7.24
N ILE A 83 5.33 5.22 -6.49
CA ILE A 83 5.65 4.86 -5.11
C ILE A 83 6.95 4.03 -5.08
N GLY A 84 7.02 3.01 -5.95
CA GLY A 84 8.20 2.17 -6.12
C GLY A 84 8.47 1.25 -4.93
N ALA A 85 9.29 0.22 -5.16
CA ALA A 85 9.58 -0.81 -4.16
C ALA A 85 10.21 -0.25 -2.86
N ALA A 86 10.99 0.83 -2.97
CA ALA A 86 11.66 1.46 -1.83
C ALA A 86 10.68 2.13 -0.84
N ASN A 87 9.48 2.52 -1.29
CA ASN A 87 8.46 3.16 -0.45
C ASN A 87 7.22 2.29 -0.26
N ASP A 88 7.13 1.12 -0.89
CA ASP A 88 5.93 0.29 -0.82
C ASP A 88 5.59 -0.16 0.60
N GLY A 89 6.61 -0.55 1.39
CA GLY A 89 6.45 -0.90 2.81
C GLY A 89 5.96 0.27 3.67
N CYS A 90 6.02 1.50 3.15
CA CYS A 90 5.58 2.71 3.82
C CYS A 90 4.14 3.10 3.51
N VAL A 91 3.46 2.40 2.61
CA VAL A 91 2.02 2.62 2.36
C VAL A 91 1.21 1.90 3.44
N THR A 92 1.13 2.54 4.60
CA THR A 92 0.41 2.08 5.81
C THR A 92 -0.68 3.08 6.18
N VAL A 93 -1.61 2.65 7.04
CA VAL A 93 -2.73 3.50 7.49
C VAL A 93 -2.22 4.75 8.20
N ASP A 94 -1.23 4.62 9.07
CA ASP A 94 -0.67 5.74 9.83
C ASP A 94 0.04 6.75 8.92
N VAL A 95 0.87 6.27 7.97
CA VAL A 95 1.51 7.15 6.98
C VAL A 95 0.47 7.85 6.13
N PHE A 96 -0.52 7.12 5.62
CA PHE A 96 -1.56 7.70 4.77
C PHE A 96 -2.40 8.74 5.54
N ARG A 97 -2.74 8.45 6.80
CA ARG A 97 -3.42 9.39 7.70
C ARG A 97 -2.60 10.67 7.87
N ASN A 98 -1.30 10.55 8.09
CA ASN A 98 -0.42 11.71 8.28
C ASN A 98 -0.32 12.59 7.02
N ILE A 99 -0.20 11.99 5.84
CA ILE A 99 -0.01 12.75 4.59
C ILE A 99 -1.30 13.39 4.06
N SER A 100 -2.45 12.74 4.33
CA SER A 100 -3.76 13.15 3.83
C SER A 100 -4.56 14.01 4.81
N GLY A 101 -4.33 13.86 6.12
CA GLY A 101 -5.16 14.48 7.16
C GLY A 101 -6.55 13.87 7.31
N LEU A 102 -6.83 12.73 6.65
CA LEU A 102 -8.11 12.04 6.75
C LEU A 102 -8.24 11.23 8.04
N ASN A 103 -9.44 10.75 8.34
CA ASN A 103 -9.63 9.83 9.47
C ASN A 103 -9.13 8.41 9.16
N ASP A 104 -9.11 7.56 10.19
CA ASP A 104 -8.62 6.19 10.11
C ASP A 104 -9.38 5.32 9.09
N ILE A 105 -10.71 5.50 9.01
CA ILE A 105 -11.57 4.74 8.09
C ILE A 105 -11.18 5.02 6.63
N ASN A 106 -11.13 6.30 6.26
CA ASN A 106 -10.76 6.70 4.89
C ASN A 106 -9.32 6.26 4.57
N SER A 107 -8.41 6.39 5.53
CA SER A 107 -7.01 6.00 5.35
C SER A 107 -6.86 4.49 5.12
N LYS A 108 -7.63 3.67 5.84
CA LYS A 108 -7.70 2.22 5.62
C LYS A 108 -8.21 1.88 4.23
N GLN A 109 -9.25 2.56 3.75
CA GLN A 109 -9.79 2.31 2.42
C GLN A 109 -8.78 2.63 1.32
N TYR A 110 -8.08 3.76 1.37
CA TYR A 110 -7.02 4.08 0.41
C TYR A 110 -5.87 3.07 0.42
N VAL A 111 -5.42 2.66 1.60
CA VAL A 111 -4.36 1.65 1.72
C VAL A 111 -4.84 0.32 1.17
N ALA A 112 -6.07 -0.10 1.46
CA ALA A 112 -6.66 -1.33 0.92
C ALA A 112 -6.79 -1.27 -0.60
N ASP A 113 -7.33 -0.17 -1.15
CA ASP A 113 -7.48 0.07 -2.58
C ASP A 113 -6.13 0.02 -3.32
N TYR A 114 -5.07 0.56 -2.71
CA TYR A 114 -3.71 0.44 -3.27
C TYR A 114 -3.22 -1.01 -3.32
N ARG A 115 -3.39 -1.79 -2.24
CA ARG A 115 -3.00 -3.22 -2.23
C ARG A 115 -3.83 -4.04 -3.20
N GLU A 116 -5.11 -3.74 -3.31
CA GLU A 116 -6.02 -4.35 -4.26
C GLU A 116 -5.63 -4.01 -5.69
N THR A 117 -5.30 -2.76 -5.98
CA THR A 117 -4.80 -2.31 -7.28
C THR A 117 -3.50 -3.01 -7.64
N GLN A 118 -2.57 -3.16 -6.69
CA GLN A 118 -1.35 -3.96 -6.88
C GLN A 118 -1.70 -5.38 -7.30
N TYR A 119 -2.62 -6.04 -6.61
CA TYR A 119 -3.02 -7.41 -6.97
C TYR A 119 -3.73 -7.48 -8.32
N ARG A 120 -4.71 -6.61 -8.56
CA ARG A 120 -5.56 -6.64 -9.75
C ARG A 120 -4.79 -6.23 -11.01
N CYS A 121 -4.07 -5.12 -10.96
CA CYS A 121 -3.53 -4.44 -12.14
C CYS A 121 -2.08 -4.80 -12.50
N SER A 122 -1.31 -5.43 -11.60
CA SER A 122 0.08 -5.87 -11.88
C SER A 122 0.18 -7.20 -12.65
N GLY A 123 -0.93 -7.68 -13.23
CA GLY A 123 -0.94 -8.86 -14.10
C GLY A 123 -1.35 -10.17 -13.42
N ASN A 124 -1.85 -10.17 -12.19
CA ASN A 124 -2.41 -11.37 -11.56
C ASN A 124 -3.95 -11.37 -11.43
N GLY A 125 -4.62 -10.21 -11.46
CA GLY A 125 -6.09 -10.13 -11.36
C GLY A 125 -6.82 -9.72 -12.65
N PHE A 126 -6.14 -9.04 -13.59
CA PHE A 126 -6.64 -8.76 -14.95
C PHE A 126 -6.05 -9.71 -16.02
N THR A 127 -5.46 -10.85 -15.64
CA THR A 127 -5.16 -11.97 -16.55
C THR A 127 -6.39 -12.79 -16.92
N GLY A 128 -7.55 -12.13 -16.99
CA GLY A 128 -8.63 -12.60 -17.84
C GLY A 128 -8.15 -12.57 -19.28
N ASN A 129 -7.43 -13.63 -19.69
CA ASN A 129 -7.42 -14.11 -21.05
C ASN A 129 -8.88 -14.43 -21.41
N PHE A 130 -9.63 -13.41 -21.79
CA PHE A 130 -10.82 -13.57 -22.59
C PHE A 130 -10.38 -13.40 -24.03
N PHE A 131 -9.86 -14.50 -24.58
CA PHE A 131 -9.88 -14.74 -26.02
C PHE A 131 -11.33 -14.77 -26.49
#